data_AF-A0A959RXW7-F1
#
_entry.id   AF-A0A959RXW7-F1
#
_cell.length_a   1.000
_cell.length_b   1.000
_cell.length_c   1.000
_cell.angle_alpha   90.00
_cell.angle_beta   90.00
_cell.angle_gamma   90.00
#
_symmetry.space_group_name_H-M   'P 1'
#
loop_
_entity.id
_entity.type
_entity.pdbx_description
1 polymer ?
#
loop_
_entity_poly.entity_id
_entity_poly.type
_entity_poly.pdbx_seq_one_letter_code
_entity_poly.pdbx_strand_id
1 'polypeptide(L)'
;MPHYETVSELLRSSLDQLMSAEEFNDFRLVGGTSLSLQIGHRESVDIDLFSDVEYGSIDFEALEAYLRESFEYVDTLANVIPAIGKSFLIGADSENALKLDIFYTDAFIQPAYIEDNIRMATVEEIIAMKIDVVQRG
;
A
#
# COMPACT_ATOMS: atom_id res chain seq x y z
N MET A 1 -12.92 -14.27 -3.36
CA MET A 1 -11.65 -14.70 -2.76
C MET A 1 -10.56 -13.98 -3.53
N PRO A 2 -9.57 -13.38 -2.88
CA PRO A 2 -8.51 -12.66 -3.55
C PRO A 2 -7.70 -13.58 -4.47
N HIS A 3 -7.30 -13.05 -5.62
CA HIS A 3 -6.47 -13.72 -6.62
C HIS A 3 -5.00 -13.77 -6.18
N TYR A 4 -4.71 -14.56 -5.14
CA TYR A 4 -3.36 -14.68 -4.57
C TYR A 4 -2.32 -15.25 -5.55
N GLU A 5 -2.74 -15.91 -6.63
CA GLU A 5 -1.86 -16.33 -7.72
C GLU A 5 -1.22 -15.16 -8.47
N THR A 6 -1.71 -13.93 -8.29
CA THR A 6 -1.18 -12.72 -8.92
C THR A 6 -0.11 -11.99 -8.11
N VAL A 7 0.25 -12.50 -6.94
CA VAL A 7 1.23 -11.88 -6.06
C VAL A 7 2.23 -12.91 -5.55
N SER A 8 3.46 -12.49 -5.27
CA SER A 8 4.46 -13.37 -4.67
C SER A 8 4.11 -13.69 -3.22
N GLU A 9 4.67 -14.79 -2.69
CA GLU A 9 4.53 -15.13 -1.26
C GLU A 9 5.07 -14.01 -0.36
N LEU A 10 6.17 -13.36 -0.76
CA LEU A 10 6.75 -12.21 -0.05
C LEU A 10 5.77 -11.03 0.01
N LEU A 11 5.11 -10.70 -1.10
CA LEU A 11 4.12 -9.62 -1.13
C LEU A 11 2.95 -9.96 -0.24
N ARG A 12 2.40 -11.17 -0.37
CA ARG A 12 1.27 -11.62 0.42
C ARG A 12 1.56 -11.57 1.92
N SER A 13 2.66 -12.16 2.38
CA SER A 13 3.00 -12.18 3.80
C SER A 13 3.24 -10.78 4.36
N SER A 14 3.92 -9.91 3.60
CA SER A 14 4.13 -8.51 3.96
C SER A 14 2.81 -7.75 4.04
N LEU A 15 1.92 -7.95 3.06
CA LEU A 15 0.61 -7.31 3.03
C LEU A 15 -0.27 -7.77 4.20
N ASP A 16 -0.32 -9.06 4.50
CA ASP A 16 -1.09 -9.61 5.63
C ASP A 16 -0.58 -9.05 6.97
N GLN A 17 0.74 -8.92 7.11
CA GLN A 17 1.37 -8.31 8.30
C GLN A 17 1.04 -6.81 8.42
N LEU A 18 1.15 -6.04 7.33
CA LEU A 18 0.79 -4.62 7.32
C LEU A 18 -0.70 -4.41 7.58
N MET A 19 -1.58 -5.23 6.98
CA MET A 19 -3.03 -5.11 7.17
C MET A 19 -3.48 -5.46 8.59
N SER A 20 -2.67 -6.19 9.35
CA SER A 20 -2.96 -6.56 10.74
C SER A 20 -2.36 -5.60 11.77
N ALA A 21 -1.50 -4.66 11.35
CA ALA A 21 -0.82 -3.71 12.21
C ALA A 21 -1.71 -2.51 12.56
N GLU A 22 -1.69 -2.08 13.82
CA GLU A 22 -2.54 -0.97 14.29
C GLU A 22 -2.13 0.36 13.64
N GLU A 23 -0.83 0.54 13.39
CA GLU A 23 -0.24 1.69 12.73
C GLU A 23 -0.76 1.87 11.30
N PHE A 24 -1.26 0.78 10.68
CA PHE A 24 -1.75 0.74 9.32
C PHE A 24 -3.29 0.65 9.21
N ASN A 25 -4.02 0.88 10.30
CA ASN A 25 -5.48 0.79 10.33
C ASN A 25 -6.16 1.78 9.38
N ASP A 26 -5.60 2.99 9.24
CA ASP A 26 -6.15 4.06 8.41
C ASP A 26 -5.76 3.96 6.93
N PHE A 27 -5.10 2.87 6.51
CA PHE A 27 -4.64 2.68 5.15
C PHE A 27 -5.46 1.64 4.38
N ARG A 28 -5.56 1.87 3.07
CA ARG A 28 -6.14 0.94 2.10
C ARG A 28 -5.12 0.60 1.03
N LEU A 29 -5.11 -0.66 0.61
CA LEU A 29 -4.42 -1.10 -0.59
C LEU A 29 -5.11 -0.51 -1.82
N VAL A 30 -4.36 0.22 -2.64
CA VAL A 30 -4.85 0.84 -3.86
C VAL A 30 -4.08 0.34 -5.09
N GLY A 31 -4.29 0.99 -6.23
CA GLY A 31 -3.43 0.84 -7.39
C GLY A 31 -3.49 -0.53 -8.06
N GLY A 32 -2.36 -0.95 -8.63
CA GLY A 32 -2.28 -2.13 -9.48
C GLY A 32 -2.47 -3.44 -8.73
N THR A 33 -1.94 -3.50 -7.50
CA THR A 33 -1.96 -4.69 -6.65
C THR A 33 -3.33 -4.93 -6.02
N SER A 34 -4.04 -3.87 -5.63
CA SER A 34 -5.45 -4.00 -5.23
C SER A 34 -6.30 -4.60 -6.35
N LEU A 35 -6.12 -4.09 -7.58
CA LEU A 35 -6.87 -4.58 -8.72
C LEU A 35 -6.49 -6.02 -9.09
N SER A 36 -5.20 -6.39 -9.00
CA SER A 36 -4.77 -7.77 -9.31
C SER A 36 -5.39 -8.77 -8.34
N LEU A 37 -5.43 -8.44 -7.05
CA LEU A 37 -6.09 -9.27 -6.04
C LEU A 37 -7.61 -9.35 -6.26
N GLN A 38 -8.26 -8.29 -6.73
CA GLN A 38 -9.72 -8.28 -6.94
C GLN A 38 -10.18 -9.01 -8.20
N ILE A 39 -9.44 -8.91 -9.32
CA ILE A 39 -9.91 -9.43 -10.63
C ILE A 39 -8.94 -10.35 -11.36
N GLY A 40 -7.75 -10.61 -10.81
CA GLY A 40 -6.81 -11.60 -11.35
C GLY A 40 -6.19 -11.23 -12.70
N HIS A 41 -6.13 -9.94 -13.06
CA HIS A 41 -5.84 -9.51 -14.44
C HIS A 41 -4.36 -9.56 -14.84
N ARG A 42 -3.44 -9.51 -13.88
CA ARG A 42 -1.99 -9.65 -14.08
C ARG A 42 -1.27 -9.85 -12.75
N GLU A 43 -0.01 -10.28 -12.80
CA GLU A 43 0.88 -10.23 -11.64
C GLU A 43 1.18 -8.78 -11.22
N SER A 44 1.36 -8.56 -9.91
CA SER A 44 1.76 -7.28 -9.32
C SER A 44 2.79 -7.50 -8.21
N VAL A 45 3.67 -6.51 -8.02
CA VAL A 45 4.91 -6.67 -7.22
C VAL A 45 5.10 -5.60 -6.14
N ASP A 46 4.32 -4.52 -6.19
CA ASP A 46 4.43 -3.38 -5.28
C ASP A 46 3.26 -3.35 -4.29
N ILE A 47 3.44 -2.71 -3.14
CA ILE A 47 2.35 -2.42 -2.19
C ILE A 47 2.14 -0.90 -2.14
N ASP A 48 0.95 -0.46 -2.55
CA ASP A 48 0.51 0.95 -2.47
C ASP A 48 -0.53 1.10 -1.34
N LEU A 49 -0.12 1.65 -0.20
CA LEU A 49 -0.99 1.91 0.96
C LEU A 49 -1.31 3.39 1.09
N PHE A 50 -2.56 3.76 0.79
CA PHE A 50 -2.99 5.15 0.79
C PHE A 50 -3.99 5.41 1.92
N SER A 51 -3.92 6.59 2.50
CA SER A 51 -4.82 7.04 3.56
C SER A 51 -5.43 8.40 3.24
N ASP A 52 -6.71 8.56 3.55
CA ASP A 52 -7.47 9.80 3.37
C ASP A 52 -7.65 10.60 4.67
N VAL A 53 -6.83 10.30 5.69
CA VAL A 53 -6.75 11.11 6.91
C VAL A 53 -6.22 12.51 6.62
N GLU A 54 -6.38 13.43 7.58
CA GLU A 54 -5.96 14.82 7.44
C GLU A 54 -4.46 14.91 7.11
N TYR A 55 -4.10 15.71 6.09
CA TYR A 55 -2.71 15.91 5.69
C TYR A 55 -1.85 16.39 6.87
N GLY A 56 -0.76 15.67 7.13
CA GLY A 56 0.14 15.92 8.26
C GLY A 56 -0.21 15.16 9.54
N SER A 57 -1.29 14.38 9.56
CA SER A 57 -1.68 13.57 10.74
C SER A 57 -1.05 12.17 10.80
N ILE A 58 -0.54 11.64 9.69
CA ILE A 58 0.19 10.36 9.67
C ILE A 58 1.52 10.53 10.40
N ASP A 59 1.71 9.70 11.43
CA ASP A 59 3.00 9.57 12.12
C ASP A 59 3.94 8.64 11.33
N PHE A 60 4.68 9.25 10.40
CA PHE A 60 5.68 8.53 9.61
C PHE A 60 6.90 8.06 10.40
N GLU A 61 7.11 8.54 11.64
CA GLU A 61 8.18 8.05 12.51
C GLU A 61 7.74 6.75 13.17
N ALA A 62 6.51 6.68 13.68
CA ALA A 62 5.91 5.46 14.22
C ALA A 62 5.80 4.35 13.17
N LEU A 63 5.34 4.69 11.95
CA LEU A 63 5.30 3.73 10.84
C LEU A 63 6.68 3.18 10.51
N GLU A 64 7.68 4.04 10.42
CA GLU A 64 9.05 3.63 10.11
C GLU A 64 9.65 2.77 11.24
N ALA A 65 9.37 3.11 12.50
CA ALA A 65 9.76 2.30 13.65
C ALA A 65 9.14 0.90 13.60
N TYR A 66 7.83 0.81 13.33
CA TYR A 66 7.14 -0.48 13.16
C TYR A 66 7.77 -1.30 12.02
N LEU A 67 8.01 -0.68 10.86
CA LEU A 67 8.62 -1.39 9.72
C LEU A 67 10.00 -1.95 10.11
N ARG A 68 10.83 -1.17 10.79
CA ARG A 68 12.18 -1.58 11.22
C ARG A 68 12.18 -2.65 12.31
N GLU A 69 11.11 -2.76 13.09
CA GLU A 69 10.89 -3.86 14.05
C GLU A 69 10.35 -5.12 13.35
N SER A 70 9.55 -4.92 12.30
CA SER A 70 8.79 -5.96 11.61
C SER A 70 9.55 -6.68 10.48
N PHE A 71 10.50 -6.01 9.83
CA PHE A 71 11.23 -6.50 8.67
C PHE A 71 12.74 -6.43 8.90
N GLU A 72 13.48 -7.45 8.47
CA GLU A 72 14.95 -7.51 8.63
C GLU A 72 15.66 -6.44 7.80
N TYR A 73 15.10 -6.10 6.64
CA TYR A 73 15.60 -5.05 5.76
C TYR A 73 14.53 -3.99 5.54
N VAL A 74 14.88 -2.75 5.87
CA VAL A 74 14.08 -1.55 5.60
C VAL A 74 15.00 -0.43 5.11
N ASP A 75 14.81 -0.03 3.86
CA ASP A 75 15.49 1.12 3.27
C ASP A 75 14.48 2.20 2.86
N THR A 76 14.85 3.46 3.04
CA THR A 76 13.99 4.61 2.74
C THR A 76 14.41 5.21 1.41
N LEU A 77 13.49 5.27 0.45
CA LEU A 77 13.77 5.85 -0.86
C LEU A 77 13.76 7.39 -0.74
N ALA A 78 14.95 7.99 -0.70
CA ALA A 78 15.24 9.37 -0.25
C ALA A 78 14.67 10.54 -1.10
N ASN A 79 13.64 10.33 -1.92
CA ASN A 79 13.24 11.32 -2.94
C ASN A 79 11.81 11.87 -2.83
N VAL A 80 11.06 11.53 -1.77
CA VAL A 80 9.72 12.10 -1.57
C VAL A 80 9.78 13.11 -0.43
N ILE A 81 9.38 14.35 -0.72
CA ILE A 81 9.15 15.35 0.33
C ILE A 81 8.12 14.74 1.29
N PRO A 82 8.39 14.63 2.61
CA PRO A 82 7.51 13.96 3.58
C PRO A 82 6.07 14.51 3.62
N ALA A 83 5.83 15.65 2.96
CA ALA A 83 4.54 16.31 2.91
C ALA A 83 3.42 15.46 2.27
N ILE A 84 3.74 14.49 1.41
CA ILE A 84 2.72 13.69 0.70
C ILE A 84 2.83 12.18 0.92
N GLY A 85 3.95 11.69 1.44
CA GLY A 85 4.17 10.26 1.65
C GLY A 85 5.64 9.89 1.84
N LYS A 86 5.88 8.60 2.06
CA LYS A 86 7.19 7.96 2.10
C LYS A 86 7.16 6.65 1.31
N SER A 87 8.26 6.35 0.65
CA SER A 87 8.47 5.07 -0.04
C SER A 87 9.59 4.29 0.64
N PHE A 88 9.38 2.99 0.80
CA PHE A 88 10.29 2.07 1.45
C PHE A 88 10.58 0.87 0.57
N LEU A 89 11.74 0.26 0.77
CA LEU A 89 11.98 -1.14 0.42
C LEU A 89 11.93 -1.95 1.70
N ILE A 90 11.07 -2.96 1.75
CA ILE A 90 10.90 -3.84 2.91
C ILE A 90 11.09 -5.30 2.50
N GLY A 91 11.78 -6.09 3.33
CA GLY A 91 12.06 -7.49 3.01
C GLY A 91 13.02 -8.15 3.97
N ALA A 92 13.59 -9.29 3.53
CA ALA A 92 14.63 -10.00 4.28
C ALA A 92 16.02 -9.37 4.05
N ASP A 93 16.29 -8.96 2.81
CA ASP A 93 17.53 -8.32 2.39
C ASP A 93 17.29 -7.45 1.13
N SER A 94 18.32 -6.80 0.61
CA SER A 94 18.22 -5.90 -0.55
C SER A 94 17.84 -6.60 -1.86
N GLU A 95 18.04 -7.90 -1.98
CA GLU A 95 17.67 -8.70 -3.17
C GLU A 95 16.27 -9.33 -3.01
N ASN A 96 15.80 -9.49 -1.77
CA ASN A 96 14.51 -10.06 -1.40
C ASN A 96 13.63 -9.01 -0.69
N ALA A 97 13.45 -7.87 -1.36
CA ALA A 97 12.61 -6.77 -0.90
C ALA A 97 11.56 -6.36 -1.93
N LEU A 98 10.44 -5.83 -1.44
CA LEU A 98 9.41 -5.21 -2.25
C LEU A 98 9.30 -3.73 -1.95
N LYS A 99 8.73 -2.99 -2.89
CA LYS A 99 8.44 -1.57 -2.71
C LYS A 99 7.13 -1.39 -1.94
N LEU A 100 7.18 -0.60 -0.89
CA LEU A 100 6.04 -0.15 -0.11
C LEU A 100 5.91 1.37 -0.24
N ASP A 101 4.82 1.82 -0.83
CA ASP A 101 4.45 3.23 -0.94
C ASP A 101 3.39 3.57 0.11
N ILE A 102 3.67 4.57 0.95
CA ILE A 102 2.76 5.07 1.98
C ILE A 102 2.46 6.54 1.69
N PHE A 103 1.23 6.85 1.27
CA PHE A 103 0.87 8.20 0.81
C PHE A 103 -0.48 8.67 1.35
N TYR A 104 -0.62 9.99 1.44
CA TYR A 104 -1.94 10.61 1.57
C TYR A 104 -2.68 10.59 0.23
N THR A 105 -4.00 10.59 0.29
CA THR A 105 -4.87 10.75 -0.88
C THR A 105 -6.09 11.61 -0.54
N ASP A 106 -6.84 12.00 -1.57
CA ASP A 106 -8.12 12.67 -1.39
C ASP A 106 -9.13 11.69 -0.73
N ALA A 107 -10.19 12.23 -0.12
CA ALA A 107 -11.23 11.44 0.54
C ALA A 107 -11.73 10.29 -0.36
N PHE A 108 -11.72 9.07 0.16
CA PHE A 108 -12.25 7.93 -0.57
C PHE A 108 -13.75 8.12 -0.80
N ILE A 109 -14.21 7.88 -2.03
CA ILE A 109 -15.61 8.05 -2.42
C ILE A 109 -16.45 6.89 -1.89
N GLN A 110 -15.88 5.68 -1.91
CA GLN A 110 -16.54 4.45 -1.48
C GLN A 110 -15.96 3.90 -0.16
N PRO A 111 -16.75 3.13 0.61
CA PRO A 111 -16.21 2.37 1.73
C PRO A 111 -15.16 1.37 1.23
N ALA A 112 -14.25 0.97 2.14
CA ALA A 112 -13.24 -0.04 1.79
C ALA A 112 -13.91 -1.36 1.38
N TYR A 113 -13.38 -1.98 0.33
CA TYR A 113 -13.64 -3.38 0.03
C TYR A 113 -12.75 -4.22 0.95
N ILE A 114 -13.34 -5.02 1.84
CA ILE A 114 -12.60 -5.83 2.81
C ILE A 114 -12.80 -7.29 2.47
N GLU A 115 -11.69 -7.97 2.19
CA GLU A 115 -11.66 -9.42 1.97
C GLU A 115 -10.39 -9.99 2.57
N ASP A 116 -10.51 -11.11 3.31
CA ASP A 116 -9.40 -11.75 4.02
C ASP A 116 -8.57 -10.79 4.89
N ASN A 117 -9.25 -9.87 5.59
CA ASN A 117 -8.66 -8.79 6.41
C ASN A 117 -7.85 -7.73 5.62
N ILE A 118 -7.81 -7.82 4.30
CA ILE A 118 -7.15 -6.83 3.45
C ILE A 118 -8.15 -5.71 3.14
N ARG A 119 -7.82 -4.49 3.57
CA ARG A 119 -8.58 -3.28 3.24
C ARG A 119 -8.15 -2.78 1.87
N MET A 120 -9.04 -2.81 0.89
CA MET A 120 -8.78 -2.40 -0.49
C MET A 120 -9.68 -1.22 -0.90
N ALA A 121 -9.19 -0.36 -1.80
CA ALA A 121 -10.06 0.51 -2.58
C ALA A 121 -10.89 -0.32 -3.57
N THR A 122 -12.14 0.07 -3.83
CA THR A 122 -13.00 -0.61 -4.81
C THR A 122 -12.47 -0.42 -6.23
N VAL A 123 -12.90 -1.26 -7.16
CA VAL A 123 -12.51 -1.14 -8.58
C VAL A 123 -12.88 0.23 -9.14
N GLU A 124 -14.07 0.75 -8.81
CA GLU A 124 -14.54 2.06 -9.23
C GLU A 124 -13.66 3.19 -8.70
N GLU A 125 -13.22 3.10 -7.44
CA GLU A 125 -12.30 4.05 -6.82
C GLU A 125 -10.95 4.04 -7.54
N ILE A 126 -10.39 2.85 -7.79
CA ILE A 126 -9.11 2.69 -8.52
C ILE A 126 -9.22 3.28 -9.94
N ILE A 127 -10.36 3.09 -10.62
CA ILE A 127 -10.62 3.69 -11.93
C ILE A 127 -10.60 5.22 -11.82
N ALA A 128 -11.30 5.80 -10.84
CA ALA A 128 -11.33 7.25 -10.63
C ALA A 128 -9.91 7.81 -10.39
N MET A 129 -9.13 7.16 -9.52
CA MET A 129 -7.73 7.54 -9.25
C MET A 129 -6.87 7.49 -10.53
N LYS A 130 -7.02 6.45 -11.36
CA LYS A 130 -6.25 6.32 -12.62
C LYS A 130 -6.63 7.39 -13.64
N ILE A 131 -7.91 7.76 -13.74
CA ILE A 131 -8.36 8.82 -14.64
C ILE A 131 -7.76 10.17 -14.24
N ASP A 132 -7.75 10.49 -12.94
CA ASP A 132 -7.16 11.75 -12.44
C ASP A 132 -5.67 11.86 -12.78
N VAL A 133 -4.89 10.77 -12.60
CA VAL A 133 -3.47 10.72 -12.96
C VAL A 133 -3.26 10.96 -14.46
N VAL A 134 -4.09 10.37 -15.32
CA VAL A 134 -3.98 10.56 -16.78
C VAL A 134 -4.39 11.97 -17.20
N GLN A 135 -5.35 12.60 -16.52
CA GLN A 135 -5.79 13.97 -16.83
C GLN A 135 -4.77 15.04 -16.43
N ARG A 136 -3.95 14.77 -15.41
CA ARG A 136 -2.91 15.69 -14.92
C ARG A 136 -1.56 15.52 -15.62
N GLY A 137 -1.38 14.45 -16.40
CA GLY A 137 -0.18 14.20 -17.22
C GLY A 137 -0.21 14.93 -18.55
#